data_AF-A0A967KA87-F1
#
_entry.id   AF-A0A967KA87-F1
#
_cell.length_a   1.000
_cell.length_b   1.000
_cell.length_c   1.000
_cell.angle_alpha   90.00
_cell.angle_beta   90.00
_cell.angle_gamma   90.00
#
_symmetry.space_group_name_H-M   'P 1'
#
loop_
_entity.id
_entity.type
_entity.pdbx_description
1 polymer ?
#
loop_
_entity_poly.entity_id
_entity_poly.type
_entity_poly.pdbx_seq_one_letter_code
_entity_poly.pdbx_strand_id
1 'polypeptide(L)'
;DSVKNLGRQLGVELDDYGFCHTTLFDPLQTSRPGIFAAGPFREPKDIPETVMEASGAAANAAQLLGLSRNSLTVKQEYPSELDVKGEDARIGVFVCHCGSNIGGYLDVPGVAAHARTLPGVVHAEDNLYTCSQDTISNIIEQVQELNLNRVVVASCTPITHAPLFQDAIRQAGLNPNLFEMANIRNQCSWVHSNNRMKATEKAKALTRMAIAKASQLEPLEVSEVSVENAALIIGGGAAGMVSAFTLAGQGFPVHLVERESQLGGNLRNLRYFVPSNGNRPDFSPQEYLSNMVNQVEEHPLINIHLETELVDTNGFKGSFSSILDNQ
;
A
#
# COMPACT_ATOMS: atom_id res chain seq x y z
N ASP A 1 5.88 -23.95 17.12
CA ASP A 1 7.14 -24.61 16.72
C ASP A 1 7.75 -24.11 15.42
N SER A 2 6.98 -23.89 14.35
CA SER A 2 7.51 -23.40 13.06
C SER A 2 8.26 -22.06 13.15
N VAL A 3 7.67 -21.05 13.80
CA VAL A 3 8.25 -19.70 13.92
C VAL A 3 9.51 -19.68 14.80
N LYS A 4 9.51 -20.44 15.91
CA LYS A 4 10.70 -20.59 16.77
C LYS A 4 11.86 -21.27 16.02
N ASN A 5 11.55 -22.26 15.19
CA ASN A 5 12.54 -22.92 14.35
C ASN A 5 13.07 -21.99 13.26
N LEU A 6 12.21 -21.16 12.65
CA LEU A 6 12.63 -20.14 11.68
C LEU A 6 13.62 -19.15 12.31
N GLY A 7 13.31 -18.63 13.51
CA GLY A 7 14.23 -17.76 14.25
C GLY A 7 15.60 -18.39 14.47
N ARG A 8 15.65 -19.65 14.94
CA ARG A 8 16.89 -20.41 15.12
C ARG A 8 17.67 -20.60 13.82
N GLN A 9 17.00 -20.97 12.73
CA GLN A 9 17.64 -21.15 11.43
C GLN A 9 18.23 -19.85 10.87
N LEU A 10 17.56 -18.72 11.12
CA LEU A 10 18.03 -17.41 10.73
C LEU A 10 19.05 -16.81 11.72
N GLY A 11 19.32 -17.45 12.85
CA GLY A 11 20.20 -16.92 13.89
C GLY A 11 19.67 -15.65 14.54
N VAL A 12 18.35 -15.54 14.67
CA VAL A 12 17.65 -14.42 15.30
C VAL A 12 17.24 -14.85 16.72
N GLU A 13 17.54 -14.01 17.70
CA GLU A 13 17.14 -14.19 19.08
C GLU A 13 15.62 -14.01 19.23
N LEU A 14 15.04 -14.81 20.11
CA LEU A 14 13.61 -14.76 20.41
C LEU A 14 13.39 -14.36 21.86
N ASP A 15 12.29 -13.68 22.12
CA ASP A 15 11.86 -13.38 23.49
C ASP A 15 11.29 -14.63 24.21
N ASP A 16 10.90 -14.46 25.48
CA ASP A 16 10.36 -15.53 26.31
C ASP A 16 9.04 -16.13 25.76
N TYR A 17 8.33 -15.39 24.91
CA TYR A 17 7.08 -15.82 24.27
C TYR A 17 7.33 -16.50 22.91
N GLY A 18 8.53 -16.38 22.35
CA GLY A 18 8.93 -16.94 21.07
C GLY A 18 8.77 -15.99 19.88
N PHE A 19 8.58 -14.70 20.11
CA PHE A 19 8.60 -13.67 19.10
C PHE A 19 10.02 -13.16 18.86
N CYS A 20 10.24 -12.46 17.75
CA CYS A 20 11.51 -11.84 17.42
C CYS A 20 11.94 -10.86 18.52
N HIS A 21 13.10 -11.09 19.13
CA HIS A 21 13.73 -10.07 19.96
C HIS A 21 14.23 -8.94 19.06
N THR A 22 13.95 -7.70 19.45
CA THR A 22 14.42 -6.51 18.73
C THR A 22 14.98 -5.47 19.66
N THR A 23 15.82 -4.63 19.09
CA THR A 23 16.50 -3.56 19.79
C THR A 23 15.53 -2.45 20.21
N LEU A 24 15.76 -1.92 21.41
CA LEU A 24 15.06 -0.73 21.88
C LEU A 24 15.36 0.44 20.93
N PHE A 25 14.32 1.16 20.50
CA PHE A 25 14.35 2.24 19.49
C PHE A 25 14.60 1.87 18.04
N ASP A 26 14.83 0.59 17.75
CA ASP A 26 14.79 0.09 16.38
C ASP A 26 13.94 -1.18 16.37
N PRO A 27 12.60 -1.03 16.29
CA PRO A 27 11.68 -2.15 16.35
C PRO A 27 11.79 -3.06 15.12
N LEU A 28 12.51 -2.68 14.07
CA LEU A 28 12.60 -3.49 12.86
C LEU A 28 13.88 -4.31 12.83
N GLN A 29 14.92 -3.83 13.51
CA GLN A 29 16.19 -4.52 13.63
C GLN A 29 16.10 -5.73 14.58
N THR A 30 16.41 -6.90 14.02
CA THR A 30 16.56 -8.14 14.80
C THR A 30 17.92 -8.17 15.50
N SER A 31 18.17 -9.19 16.33
CA SER A 31 19.51 -9.41 16.90
C SER A 31 20.60 -9.68 15.85
N ARG A 32 20.24 -9.94 14.58
CA ARG A 32 21.17 -10.18 13.49
C ARG A 32 21.18 -9.00 12.50
N PRO A 33 22.33 -8.31 12.32
CA PRO A 33 22.46 -7.23 11.32
C PRO A 33 22.07 -7.70 9.91
N GLY A 34 21.34 -6.84 9.20
CA GLY A 34 20.86 -7.14 7.83
C GLY A 34 19.63 -8.05 7.76
N ILE A 35 19.11 -8.53 8.90
CA ILE A 35 17.81 -9.19 8.98
C ILE A 35 16.86 -8.26 9.74
N PHE A 36 15.72 -7.96 9.12
CA PHE A 36 14.66 -7.13 9.68
C PHE A 36 13.39 -7.94 9.92
N ALA A 37 12.64 -7.62 10.96
CA ALA A 37 11.38 -8.26 11.31
C ALA A 37 10.20 -7.30 11.18
N ALA A 38 9.06 -7.83 10.74
CA ALA A 38 7.81 -7.10 10.64
C ALA A 38 6.63 -8.02 10.93
N GLY A 39 5.52 -7.42 11.37
CA GLY A 39 4.25 -8.10 11.53
C GLY A 39 4.21 -9.08 12.71
N PRO A 40 3.36 -10.13 12.62
CA PRO A 40 3.08 -11.03 13.74
C PRO A 40 4.28 -11.82 14.27
N PHE A 41 5.43 -11.80 13.58
CA PHE A 41 6.65 -12.40 14.12
C PHE A 41 7.23 -11.60 15.29
N ARG A 42 6.95 -10.29 15.39
CA ARG A 42 7.40 -9.43 16.49
C ARG A 42 6.51 -9.49 17.72
N GLU A 43 5.19 -9.50 17.51
CA GLU A 43 4.15 -9.64 18.54
C GLU A 43 2.78 -9.72 17.84
N PRO A 44 1.68 -10.09 18.54
CA PRO A 44 0.34 -10.02 17.96
C PRO A 44 0.02 -8.59 17.51
N LYS A 45 -0.31 -8.42 16.23
CA LYS A 45 -0.54 -7.11 15.59
C LYS A 45 -1.73 -7.14 14.65
N ASP A 46 -2.28 -5.97 14.40
CA ASP A 46 -3.27 -5.79 13.35
C ASP A 46 -2.61 -5.61 11.96
N ILE A 47 -3.46 -5.52 10.92
CA ILE A 47 -3.00 -5.38 9.54
C ILE A 47 -2.29 -4.03 9.33
N PRO A 48 -2.85 -2.87 9.72
CA PRO A 48 -2.17 -1.58 9.60
C PRO A 48 -0.76 -1.55 10.20
N GLU A 49 -0.59 -2.04 11.42
CA GLU A 49 0.72 -2.08 12.09
C GLU A 49 1.69 -3.00 11.35
N THR A 50 1.21 -4.17 10.91
CA THR A 50 2.00 -5.10 10.11
C THR A 50 2.48 -4.48 8.80
N VAL A 51 1.61 -3.73 8.11
CA VAL A 51 1.96 -3.04 6.86
C VAL A 51 2.97 -1.91 7.11
N MET A 52 2.80 -1.16 8.20
CA MET A 52 3.75 -0.12 8.60
C MET A 52 5.14 -0.70 8.87
N GLU A 53 5.22 -1.77 9.66
CA GLU A 53 6.50 -2.44 9.95
C GLU A 53 7.11 -3.05 8.68
N ALA A 54 6.32 -3.66 7.81
CA ALA A 54 6.80 -4.21 6.54
C ALA A 54 7.40 -3.10 5.65
N SER A 55 6.77 -1.93 5.61
CA SER A 55 7.27 -0.76 4.88
C SER A 55 8.61 -0.28 5.44
N GLY A 56 8.74 -0.20 6.76
CA GLY A 56 10.00 0.19 7.40
C GLY A 56 11.11 -0.86 7.19
N ALA A 57 10.79 -2.15 7.30
CA ALA A 57 11.77 -3.22 7.09
C ALA A 57 12.29 -3.22 5.64
N ALA A 58 11.39 -2.97 4.67
CA ALA A 58 11.75 -2.78 3.27
C ALA A 58 12.64 -1.53 3.08
N ALA A 59 12.36 -0.43 3.79
CA ALA A 59 13.16 0.78 3.71
C ALA A 59 14.58 0.59 4.27
N ASN A 60 14.72 -0.10 5.41
CA ASN A 60 16.02 -0.44 5.98
C ASN A 60 16.82 -1.38 5.05
N ALA A 61 16.17 -2.39 4.46
CA ALA A 61 16.81 -3.23 3.46
C ALA A 61 17.22 -2.44 2.20
N ALA A 62 16.38 -1.51 1.74
CA ALA A 62 16.68 -0.67 0.58
C ALA A 62 17.87 0.26 0.83
N GLN A 63 18.07 0.73 2.06
CA GLN A 63 19.25 1.50 2.46
C GLN A 63 20.54 0.68 2.28
N LEU A 64 20.56 -0.57 2.76
CA LEU A 64 21.71 -1.47 2.57
C LEU A 64 21.98 -1.77 1.10
N LEU A 65 20.93 -1.84 0.29
CA LEU A 65 21.00 -2.17 -1.14
C LEU A 65 21.13 -0.93 -2.04
N GLY A 66 21.26 0.28 -1.47
CA GLY A 66 21.23 1.54 -2.22
C GLY A 66 22.23 1.59 -3.38
N LEU A 67 23.47 1.11 -3.17
CA LEU A 67 24.52 1.06 -4.18
C LEU A 67 24.25 0.07 -5.33
N SER A 68 23.38 -0.92 -5.10
CA SER A 68 22.99 -1.94 -6.07
C SER A 68 21.57 -1.71 -6.60
N ARG A 69 21.00 -0.51 -6.41
CA ARG A 69 19.65 -0.20 -6.86
C ARG A 69 19.50 -0.50 -8.34
N ASN A 70 18.43 -1.20 -8.69
CA ASN A 70 18.09 -1.62 -10.05
C ASN A 70 19.02 -2.65 -10.71
N SER A 71 20.08 -3.15 -10.04
CA SER A 71 21.03 -4.08 -10.67
C SER A 71 20.44 -5.46 -11.01
N LEU A 72 19.39 -5.87 -10.27
CA LEU A 72 18.66 -7.13 -10.46
C LEU A 72 17.15 -6.90 -10.64
N THR A 73 16.72 -5.66 -10.91
CA THR A 73 15.30 -5.36 -11.11
C THR A 73 14.86 -5.87 -12.47
N VAL A 74 13.89 -6.80 -12.47
CA VAL A 74 13.23 -7.27 -13.68
C VAL A 74 12.07 -6.35 -13.97
N LYS A 75 12.09 -5.68 -15.14
CA LYS A 75 10.94 -4.93 -15.60
C LYS A 75 9.85 -5.91 -16.00
N GLN A 76 8.66 -5.77 -15.43
CA GLN A 76 7.51 -6.56 -15.84
C GLN A 76 7.16 -6.20 -17.29
N GLU A 77 7.18 -7.20 -18.16
CA GLU A 77 6.73 -7.07 -19.55
C GLU A 77 5.27 -7.49 -19.62
N TYR A 78 4.47 -6.66 -20.29
CA TYR A 78 3.06 -6.96 -20.57
C TYR A 78 2.93 -7.36 -22.04
N PRO A 79 1.94 -8.20 -22.39
CA PRO A 79 1.62 -8.43 -23.79
C PRO A 79 1.26 -7.11 -24.49
N SER A 80 1.37 -7.10 -25.82
CA SER A 80 0.93 -5.97 -26.63
C SER A 80 -0.55 -5.66 -26.35
N GLU A 81 -0.87 -4.38 -26.15
CA GLU A 81 -2.24 -3.95 -25.93
C GLU A 81 -3.11 -4.30 -27.14
N LEU A 82 -4.25 -4.94 -26.87
CA LEU A 82 -5.26 -5.28 -27.88
C LEU A 82 -6.01 -4.02 -28.29
N ASP A 83 -6.08 -3.74 -29.59
CA ASP A 83 -6.91 -2.66 -30.12
C ASP A 83 -8.37 -3.11 -30.21
N VAL A 84 -9.16 -2.63 -29.25
CA VAL A 84 -10.60 -2.93 -29.13
C VAL A 84 -11.46 -1.72 -29.49
N LYS A 85 -10.89 -0.71 -30.16
CA LYS A 85 -11.62 0.50 -30.56
C LYS A 85 -12.68 0.14 -31.62
N GLY A 86 -13.91 0.60 -31.39
CA GLY A 86 -15.03 0.37 -32.30
C GLY A 86 -15.65 -1.03 -32.22
N GLU A 87 -15.14 -1.92 -31.36
CA GLU A 87 -15.77 -3.21 -31.07
C GLU A 87 -16.98 -3.05 -30.15
N ASP A 88 -17.96 -3.94 -30.30
CA ASP A 88 -19.06 -4.07 -29.33
C ASP A 88 -18.52 -4.50 -27.95
N ALA A 89 -19.14 -4.00 -26.88
CA ALA A 89 -18.73 -4.31 -25.52
C ALA A 89 -18.94 -5.80 -25.20
N ARG A 90 -17.86 -6.46 -24.78
CA ARG A 90 -17.79 -7.84 -24.29
C ARG A 90 -17.29 -7.82 -22.84
N ILE A 91 -18.23 -7.77 -21.91
CA ILE A 91 -17.99 -7.44 -20.51
C ILE A 91 -17.93 -8.73 -19.67
N GLY A 92 -16.85 -8.89 -18.89
CA GLY A 92 -16.78 -9.86 -17.80
C GLY A 92 -17.08 -9.22 -16.46
N VAL A 93 -17.97 -9.83 -15.66
CA VAL A 93 -18.40 -9.30 -14.37
C VAL A 93 -18.06 -10.26 -13.23
N PHE A 94 -17.24 -9.81 -12.29
CA PHE A 94 -16.79 -10.62 -11.16
C PHE A 94 -17.31 -10.04 -9.84
N VAL A 95 -18.16 -10.79 -9.13
CA VAL A 95 -18.81 -10.33 -7.90
C VAL A 95 -18.17 -10.96 -6.67
N CYS A 96 -17.69 -10.15 -5.73
CA CYS A 96 -16.94 -10.63 -4.57
C CYS A 96 -17.83 -10.88 -3.36
N HIS A 97 -17.61 -11.99 -2.64
CA HIS A 97 -18.19 -12.22 -1.31
C HIS A 97 -17.40 -11.50 -0.21
N CYS A 98 -16.09 -11.32 -0.37
CA CYS A 98 -15.19 -10.76 0.64
C CYS A 98 -15.35 -11.46 2.00
N GLY A 99 -15.50 -12.79 1.97
CA GLY A 99 -15.91 -13.59 3.12
C GLY A 99 -17.31 -13.20 3.61
N SER A 100 -17.44 -12.87 4.90
CA SER A 100 -18.71 -12.40 5.47
C SER A 100 -18.98 -10.91 5.24
N ASN A 101 -18.00 -10.13 4.76
CA ASN A 101 -18.14 -8.67 4.65
C ASN A 101 -19.15 -8.26 3.59
N ILE A 102 -19.30 -9.02 2.50
CA ILE A 102 -20.32 -8.79 1.48
C ILE A 102 -21.32 -9.95 1.51
N GLY A 103 -20.84 -11.20 1.43
CA GLY A 103 -21.70 -12.40 1.41
C GLY A 103 -22.58 -12.59 2.64
N GLY A 104 -22.16 -12.05 3.79
CA GLY A 104 -22.97 -12.05 5.02
C GLY A 104 -24.22 -11.16 4.92
N TYR A 105 -24.17 -10.11 4.11
CA TYR A 105 -25.22 -9.07 4.08
C TYR A 105 -25.95 -8.97 2.73
N LEU A 106 -25.43 -9.58 1.67
CA LEU A 106 -26.01 -9.54 0.32
C LEU A 106 -26.20 -10.96 -0.24
N ASP A 107 -27.17 -11.14 -1.13
CA ASP A 107 -27.22 -12.29 -2.04
C ASP A 107 -26.27 -12.07 -3.23
N VAL A 108 -25.00 -12.42 -3.03
CA VAL A 108 -23.94 -12.27 -4.02
C VAL A 108 -24.19 -13.11 -5.30
N PRO A 109 -24.57 -14.40 -5.21
CA PRO A 109 -24.97 -15.17 -6.39
C PRO A 109 -26.12 -14.52 -7.17
N GLY A 110 -27.10 -13.94 -6.47
CA GLY A 110 -28.20 -13.20 -7.11
C GLY A 110 -27.75 -11.92 -7.83
N VAL A 111 -26.71 -11.24 -7.33
CA VAL A 111 -26.09 -10.10 -8.03
C VAL A 111 -25.37 -10.56 -9.30
N ALA A 112 -24.59 -11.65 -9.23
CA ALA A 112 -23.92 -12.22 -10.40
C ALA A 112 -24.92 -12.72 -11.45
N ALA A 113 -25.97 -13.43 -11.02
CA ALA A 113 -27.03 -13.90 -11.91
C ALA A 113 -27.76 -12.74 -12.60
N HIS A 114 -28.04 -11.64 -11.89
CA HIS A 114 -28.61 -10.45 -12.50
C HIS A 114 -27.66 -9.79 -13.50
N ALA A 115 -26.36 -9.74 -13.21
CA ALA A 115 -25.38 -9.19 -14.14
C ALA A 115 -25.35 -9.94 -15.48
N ARG A 116 -25.48 -11.28 -15.47
CA ARG A 116 -25.55 -12.11 -16.70
C ARG A 116 -26.68 -11.72 -17.64
N THR A 117 -27.76 -11.11 -17.15
CA THR A 117 -28.91 -10.73 -17.99
C THR A 117 -28.75 -9.37 -18.65
N LEU A 118 -27.67 -8.63 -18.37
CA LEU A 118 -27.49 -7.27 -18.84
C LEU A 118 -26.81 -7.21 -20.22
N PRO A 119 -27.13 -6.22 -21.07
CA PRO A 119 -26.53 -6.08 -22.40
C PRO A 119 -24.99 -5.99 -22.35
N GLY A 120 -24.32 -6.66 -23.29
CA GLY A 120 -22.87 -6.68 -23.41
C GLY A 120 -22.15 -7.59 -22.41
N VAL A 121 -22.84 -8.14 -21.41
CA VAL A 121 -22.23 -9.08 -20.45
C VAL A 121 -22.11 -10.46 -21.08
N VAL A 122 -20.87 -10.90 -21.31
CA VAL A 122 -20.54 -12.22 -21.87
C VAL A 122 -20.32 -13.24 -20.76
N HIS A 123 -19.74 -12.79 -19.64
CA HIS A 123 -19.44 -13.63 -18.48
C HIS A 123 -19.85 -12.92 -17.19
N ALA A 124 -20.42 -13.66 -16.26
CA ALA A 124 -20.46 -13.20 -14.87
C ALA A 124 -20.36 -14.36 -13.88
N GLU A 125 -19.63 -14.14 -12.81
CA GLU A 125 -19.40 -15.13 -11.75
C GLU A 125 -19.27 -14.44 -10.39
N ASP A 126 -19.36 -15.25 -9.34
CA ASP A 126 -19.08 -14.81 -7.98
C ASP A 126 -17.92 -15.59 -7.36
N ASN A 127 -17.08 -14.88 -6.61
CA ASN A 127 -15.83 -15.38 -6.05
C ASN A 127 -15.74 -15.08 -4.56
N LEU A 128 -15.19 -16.00 -3.76
CA LEU A 128 -15.08 -15.80 -2.31
C LEU A 128 -14.22 -14.55 -1.98
N TYR A 129 -13.07 -14.44 -2.65
CA TYR A 129 -12.16 -13.30 -2.55
C TYR A 129 -11.61 -12.95 -3.93
N THR A 130 -12.23 -11.98 -4.62
CA THR A 130 -11.81 -11.62 -5.99
C THR A 130 -10.38 -11.09 -6.09
N CYS A 131 -9.84 -10.54 -4.99
CA CYS A 131 -8.46 -10.05 -4.93
C CYS A 131 -7.43 -11.14 -4.58
N SER A 132 -7.83 -12.41 -4.44
CA SER A 132 -6.89 -13.51 -4.21
C SER A 132 -6.07 -13.78 -5.48
N GLN A 133 -4.86 -14.32 -5.30
CA GLN A 133 -3.99 -14.65 -6.44
C GLN A 133 -4.67 -15.60 -7.43
N ASP A 134 -5.36 -16.62 -6.93
CA ASP A 134 -6.06 -17.62 -7.76
C ASP A 134 -7.17 -16.97 -8.60
N THR A 135 -7.96 -16.07 -8.01
CA THR A 135 -9.03 -15.38 -8.74
C THR A 135 -8.47 -14.34 -9.71
N ILE A 136 -7.35 -13.69 -9.40
CA ILE A 136 -6.66 -12.79 -10.35
C ILE A 136 -6.20 -13.58 -11.58
N SER A 137 -5.57 -14.75 -11.40
CA SER A 137 -5.21 -15.63 -12.52
C SER A 137 -6.44 -16.05 -13.33
N ASN A 138 -7.54 -16.43 -12.66
CA ASN A 138 -8.79 -16.76 -13.35
C ASN A 138 -9.34 -15.57 -14.16
N ILE A 139 -9.28 -14.34 -13.64
CA ILE A 139 -9.72 -13.15 -14.40
C ILE A 139 -8.89 -12.99 -15.67
N ILE A 140 -7.56 -13.16 -15.59
CA ILE A 140 -6.66 -13.07 -16.74
C ILE A 140 -7.05 -14.12 -17.80
N GLU A 141 -7.24 -15.37 -17.38
CA GLU A 141 -7.63 -16.49 -18.24
C GLU A 141 -9.00 -16.21 -18.90
N GLN A 142 -10.01 -15.82 -18.12
CA GLN A 142 -11.35 -15.53 -18.66
C GLN A 142 -11.36 -14.35 -19.65
N VAL A 143 -10.53 -13.33 -19.43
CA VAL A 143 -10.38 -12.23 -20.39
C VAL A 143 -9.89 -12.75 -21.74
N GLN A 144 -8.91 -13.66 -21.74
CA GLN A 144 -8.34 -14.23 -22.96
C GLN A 144 -9.29 -15.25 -23.61
N GLU A 145 -9.76 -16.24 -22.86
CA GLU A 145 -10.59 -17.34 -23.37
C GLU A 145 -11.92 -16.86 -23.96
N LEU A 146 -12.55 -15.89 -23.29
CA LEU A 146 -13.85 -15.36 -23.70
C LEU A 146 -13.72 -14.12 -24.58
N ASN A 147 -12.51 -13.69 -24.93
CA ASN A 147 -12.24 -12.46 -25.69
C ASN A 147 -13.01 -11.28 -25.07
N LEU A 148 -12.87 -11.08 -23.77
CA LEU A 148 -13.47 -9.93 -23.09
C LEU A 148 -12.68 -8.68 -23.46
N ASN A 149 -13.38 -7.57 -23.68
CA ASN A 149 -12.74 -6.28 -23.93
C ASN A 149 -13.07 -5.24 -22.86
N ARG A 150 -13.87 -5.59 -21.85
CA ARG A 150 -14.16 -4.78 -20.66
C ARG A 150 -14.28 -5.68 -19.43
N VAL A 151 -13.86 -5.18 -18.26
CA VAL A 151 -13.99 -5.92 -17.00
C VAL A 151 -14.65 -5.07 -15.93
N VAL A 152 -15.62 -5.65 -15.23
CA VAL A 152 -16.28 -5.05 -14.07
C VAL A 152 -16.05 -5.93 -12.85
N VAL A 153 -15.55 -5.35 -11.77
CA VAL A 153 -15.48 -6.04 -10.46
C VAL A 153 -16.45 -5.38 -9.48
N ALA A 154 -17.42 -6.15 -9.00
CA ALA A 154 -18.34 -5.71 -7.95
C ALA A 154 -17.82 -6.17 -6.58
N SER A 155 -17.13 -5.29 -5.86
CA SER A 155 -16.50 -5.63 -4.58
C SER A 155 -16.36 -4.43 -3.62
N CYS A 156 -15.13 -4.09 -3.24
CA CYS A 156 -14.79 -3.04 -2.29
C CYS A 156 -14.60 -1.67 -2.97
N THR A 157 -13.91 -0.74 -2.29
CA THR A 157 -13.64 0.59 -2.84
C THR A 157 -12.56 0.54 -3.94
N PRO A 158 -12.70 1.30 -5.03
CA PRO A 158 -11.68 1.41 -6.08
C PRO A 158 -10.34 1.91 -5.57
N ILE A 159 -10.33 2.72 -4.50
CA ILE A 159 -9.09 3.26 -3.91
C ILE A 159 -8.15 2.14 -3.44
N THR A 160 -8.69 1.00 -2.99
CA THR A 160 -7.87 -0.07 -2.41
C THR A 160 -7.37 -1.05 -3.48
N HIS A 161 -8.25 -1.54 -4.35
CA HIS A 161 -7.93 -2.68 -5.23
C HIS A 161 -8.16 -2.44 -6.72
N ALA A 162 -8.62 -1.27 -7.17
CA ALA A 162 -8.69 -1.01 -8.61
C ALA A 162 -7.32 -1.19 -9.30
N PRO A 163 -6.19 -0.70 -8.76
CA PRO A 163 -4.88 -0.90 -9.38
C PRO A 163 -4.51 -2.38 -9.57
N LEU A 164 -4.92 -3.27 -8.66
CA LEU A 164 -4.69 -4.71 -8.76
C LEU A 164 -5.43 -5.32 -9.95
N PHE A 165 -6.71 -4.98 -10.12
CA PHE A 165 -7.52 -5.50 -11.22
C PHE A 165 -7.14 -4.87 -12.57
N GLN A 166 -6.74 -3.60 -12.57
CA GLN A 166 -6.19 -2.93 -13.75
C GLN A 166 -4.90 -3.60 -14.21
N ASP A 167 -4.02 -3.98 -13.29
CA ASP A 167 -2.83 -4.74 -13.61
C ASP A 167 -3.16 -6.14 -14.16
N ALA A 168 -4.14 -6.82 -13.57
CA ALA A 168 -4.61 -8.13 -14.07
C ALA A 168 -5.09 -8.05 -15.53
N ILE A 169 -5.98 -7.11 -15.87
CA ILE A 169 -6.44 -7.00 -17.26
C ILE A 169 -5.33 -6.56 -18.21
N ARG A 170 -4.33 -5.81 -17.71
CA ARG A 170 -3.14 -5.45 -18.48
C ARG A 170 -2.27 -6.66 -18.78
N GLN A 171 -2.12 -7.59 -17.83
CA GLN A 171 -1.47 -8.89 -18.06
C GLN A 171 -2.23 -9.75 -19.09
N ALA A 172 -3.55 -9.55 -19.23
CA ALA A 172 -4.35 -10.17 -20.27
C ALA A 172 -4.29 -9.44 -21.63
N GLY A 173 -3.61 -8.29 -21.72
CA GLY A 173 -3.48 -7.48 -22.94
C GLY A 173 -4.51 -6.37 -23.12
N LEU A 174 -5.37 -6.11 -22.13
CA LEU A 174 -6.31 -4.99 -22.19
C LEU A 174 -5.74 -3.71 -21.60
N ASN A 175 -6.18 -2.57 -22.14
CA ASN A 175 -5.88 -1.28 -21.54
C ASN A 175 -6.47 -1.18 -20.12
N PRO A 176 -5.70 -0.72 -19.11
CA PRO A 176 -6.16 -0.65 -17.72
C PRO A 176 -7.36 0.29 -17.49
N ASN A 177 -7.67 1.17 -18.44
CA ASN A 177 -8.83 2.07 -18.37
C ASN A 177 -10.12 1.42 -18.89
N LEU A 178 -10.07 0.17 -19.36
CA LEU A 178 -11.23 -0.64 -19.74
C LEU A 178 -11.81 -1.44 -18.56
N PHE A 179 -11.43 -1.05 -17.35
CA PHE A 179 -11.86 -1.62 -16.08
C PHE A 179 -12.80 -0.66 -15.35
N GLU A 180 -13.86 -1.19 -14.74
CA GLU A 180 -14.72 -0.45 -13.81
C GLU A 180 -14.97 -1.24 -12.52
N MET A 181 -15.19 -0.53 -11.41
CA MET A 181 -15.46 -1.16 -10.12
C MET A 181 -16.79 -0.71 -9.53
N ALA A 182 -17.65 -1.67 -9.18
CA ALA A 182 -18.87 -1.40 -8.41
C ALA A 182 -18.58 -1.61 -6.91
N ASN A 183 -18.65 -0.55 -6.12
CA ASN A 183 -18.42 -0.61 -4.68
C ASN A 183 -19.68 -1.12 -3.93
N ILE A 184 -19.80 -2.44 -3.81
CA ILE A 184 -20.90 -3.11 -3.11
C ILE A 184 -20.56 -3.47 -1.66
N ARG A 185 -19.38 -3.09 -1.16
CA ARG A 185 -18.99 -3.28 0.25
C ARG A 185 -19.19 -2.01 1.09
N ASN A 186 -18.27 -1.06 0.93
CA ASN A 186 -18.22 0.16 1.73
C ASN A 186 -19.48 1.02 1.52
N GLN A 187 -20.01 1.04 0.30
CA GLN A 187 -21.21 1.80 -0.05
C GLN A 187 -22.49 0.96 -0.05
N CYS A 188 -22.42 -0.35 0.25
CA CYS A 188 -23.59 -1.20 0.29
C CYS A 188 -23.63 -2.16 1.49
N SER A 189 -22.92 -3.29 1.46
CA SER A 189 -23.05 -4.34 2.48
C SER A 189 -22.84 -3.86 3.92
N TRP A 190 -21.82 -3.03 4.18
CA TRP A 190 -21.49 -2.56 5.53
C TRP A 190 -22.50 -1.55 6.08
N VAL A 191 -23.06 -0.71 5.22
CA VAL A 191 -23.96 0.38 5.62
C VAL A 191 -25.44 -0.01 5.55
N HIS A 192 -25.78 -1.15 4.96
CA HIS A 192 -27.14 -1.72 4.90
C HIS A 192 -27.22 -3.14 5.49
N SER A 193 -26.35 -3.43 6.45
CA SER A 193 -26.20 -4.76 7.09
C SER A 193 -27.49 -5.29 7.75
N ASN A 194 -28.41 -4.40 8.10
CA ASN A 194 -29.70 -4.72 8.70
C ASN A 194 -30.81 -5.08 7.69
N ASN A 195 -30.57 -4.95 6.38
CA ASN A 195 -31.60 -5.21 5.37
C ASN A 195 -31.01 -5.89 4.12
N ARG A 196 -30.84 -7.21 4.20
CA ARG A 196 -30.26 -8.04 3.13
C ARG A 196 -30.95 -7.88 1.79
N MET A 197 -32.28 -7.78 1.77
CA MET A 197 -33.04 -7.64 0.52
C MET A 197 -32.75 -6.30 -0.17
N LYS A 198 -32.91 -5.17 0.55
CA LYS A 198 -32.64 -3.84 -0.03
C LYS A 198 -31.17 -3.66 -0.39
N ALA A 199 -30.27 -4.21 0.41
CA ALA A 199 -28.83 -4.17 0.13
C ALA A 199 -28.50 -4.96 -1.15
N THR A 200 -29.13 -6.12 -1.37
CA THR A 200 -28.97 -6.89 -2.61
C THR A 200 -29.47 -6.12 -3.83
N GLU A 201 -30.65 -5.51 -3.75
CA GLU A 201 -31.20 -4.69 -4.84
C GLU A 201 -30.32 -3.47 -5.14
N LYS A 202 -29.79 -2.81 -4.10
CA LYS A 202 -28.81 -1.74 -4.28
C LYS A 202 -27.54 -2.24 -4.97
N ALA A 203 -27.02 -3.41 -4.59
CA ALA A 203 -25.84 -3.98 -5.21
C ALA A 203 -26.06 -4.32 -6.69
N LYS A 204 -27.21 -4.90 -7.05
CA LYS A 204 -27.61 -5.10 -8.45
C LYS A 204 -27.61 -3.78 -9.22
N ALA A 205 -28.19 -2.72 -8.64
CA ALA A 205 -28.23 -1.40 -9.26
C ALA A 205 -26.81 -0.80 -9.47
N LEU A 206 -25.95 -0.88 -8.46
CA LEU A 206 -24.55 -0.40 -8.55
C LEU A 206 -23.76 -1.17 -9.61
N THR A 207 -23.88 -2.50 -9.62
CA THR A 207 -23.23 -3.35 -10.64
C THR A 207 -23.74 -3.01 -12.04
N ARG A 208 -25.05 -2.83 -12.22
CA ARG A 208 -25.63 -2.40 -13.50
C ARG A 208 -25.11 -1.04 -13.95
N MET A 209 -24.96 -0.08 -13.03
CA MET A 209 -24.40 1.24 -13.34
C MET A 209 -22.93 1.14 -13.79
N ALA A 210 -22.13 0.32 -13.10
CA ALA A 210 -20.74 0.06 -13.48
C ALA A 210 -20.64 -0.60 -14.86
N ILE A 211 -21.49 -1.59 -15.16
CA ILE A 211 -21.58 -2.22 -16.48
C ILE A 211 -21.96 -1.21 -17.56
N ALA A 212 -22.96 -0.35 -17.28
CA ALA A 212 -23.36 0.69 -18.22
C ALA A 212 -22.21 1.66 -18.53
N LYS A 213 -21.42 2.07 -17.51
CA LYS A 213 -20.23 2.89 -17.70
C LYS A 213 -19.12 2.13 -18.45
N ALA A 214 -18.86 0.88 -18.07
CA ALA A 214 -17.84 0.03 -18.69
C ALA A 214 -18.07 -0.15 -20.19
N SER A 215 -19.34 -0.25 -20.63
CA SER A 215 -19.67 -0.35 -22.04
C SER A 215 -19.27 0.87 -22.88
N GLN A 216 -19.02 2.01 -22.24
CA GLN A 216 -18.62 3.27 -22.86
C GLN A 216 -17.16 3.66 -22.57
N LEU A 217 -16.41 2.82 -21.85
CA LEU A 217 -14.99 3.08 -21.60
C LEU A 217 -14.19 2.96 -22.90
N GLU A 218 -13.20 3.82 -23.03
CA GLU A 218 -12.23 3.83 -24.12
C GLU A 218 -10.83 3.60 -23.56
N PRO A 219 -9.92 2.95 -24.33
CA PRO A 219 -8.54 2.81 -23.92
C PRO A 219 -7.88 4.20 -23.85
N LEU A 220 -7.16 4.48 -22.77
CA LEU A 220 -6.42 5.74 -22.60
C LEU A 220 -4.91 5.48 -22.60
N GLU A 221 -4.18 6.40 -23.23
CA GLU A 221 -2.73 6.42 -23.19
C GLU A 221 -2.24 7.05 -21.88
N VAL A 222 -1.27 6.41 -21.24
CA VAL A 222 -0.64 6.95 -20.02
C VAL A 222 0.57 7.75 -20.44
N SER A 223 0.62 9.02 -20.06
CA SER A 223 1.80 9.85 -20.25
C SER A 223 2.86 9.53 -19.19
N GLU A 224 4.08 9.26 -19.63
CA GLU A 224 5.22 9.17 -18.74
C GLU A 224 5.71 10.57 -18.35
N VAL A 225 5.97 10.77 -17.07
CA VAL A 225 6.48 12.02 -16.51
C VAL A 225 7.76 11.74 -15.73
N SER A 226 8.74 12.63 -15.84
CA SER A 226 9.96 12.53 -15.06
C SER A 226 9.66 12.72 -13.57
N VAL A 227 10.32 11.94 -12.72
CA VAL A 227 10.26 12.06 -11.27
C VAL A 227 11.53 12.72 -10.77
N GLU A 228 11.38 13.81 -10.02
CA GLU A 228 12.47 14.42 -9.25
C GLU A 228 12.84 13.49 -8.09
N ASN A 229 14.08 13.02 -8.06
CA ASN A 229 14.57 12.05 -7.08
C ASN A 229 15.08 12.73 -5.81
N ALA A 230 14.26 13.62 -5.23
CA ALA A 230 14.53 14.31 -3.97
C ALA A 230 13.28 14.29 -3.09
N ALA A 231 13.47 14.42 -1.78
CA ALA A 231 12.38 14.43 -0.82
C ALA A 231 12.34 15.73 0.00
N LEU A 232 11.13 16.21 0.28
CA LEU A 232 10.86 17.25 1.27
C LEU A 232 10.12 16.60 2.45
N ILE A 233 10.66 16.77 3.66
CA ILE A 233 10.10 16.23 4.89
C ILE A 233 9.73 17.39 5.79
N ILE A 234 8.49 17.39 6.28
CA ILE A 234 7.93 18.45 7.12
C ILE A 234 7.84 17.91 8.55
N GLY A 235 8.59 18.54 9.45
CA GLY A 235 8.72 18.19 10.87
C GLY A 235 10.02 17.44 11.16
N GLY A 236 10.87 18.05 11.98
CA GLY A 236 12.13 17.53 12.49
C GLY A 236 12.01 16.66 13.76
N GLY A 237 10.83 16.08 14.01
CA GLY A 237 10.63 15.10 15.08
C GLY A 237 11.27 13.74 14.76
N ALA A 238 11.16 12.77 15.68
CA ALA A 238 11.75 11.44 15.49
C ALA A 238 11.33 10.78 14.16
N ALA A 239 10.06 10.84 13.78
CA ALA A 239 9.56 10.27 12.53
C ALA A 239 10.17 10.94 11.29
N GLY A 240 10.30 12.28 11.30
CA GLY A 240 10.89 13.03 10.19
C GLY A 240 12.40 12.79 10.07
N MET A 241 13.12 12.76 11.18
CA MET A 241 14.55 12.44 11.22
C MET A 241 14.83 11.02 10.73
N VAL A 242 14.06 10.00 11.15
CA VAL A 242 14.20 8.63 10.61
C VAL A 242 13.92 8.61 9.11
N SER A 243 12.84 9.25 8.66
CA SER A 243 12.50 9.33 7.24
C SER A 243 13.61 9.98 6.42
N ALA A 244 14.19 11.07 6.94
CA ALA A 244 15.29 11.80 6.29
C ALA A 244 16.53 10.93 6.19
N PHE A 245 16.96 10.33 7.30
CA PHE A 245 18.14 9.49 7.35
C PHE A 245 18.01 8.24 6.45
N THR A 246 16.85 7.58 6.46
CA THR A 246 16.63 6.38 5.63
C THR A 246 16.59 6.69 4.13
N LEU A 247 16.00 7.82 3.71
CA LEU A 247 16.01 8.24 2.30
C LEU A 247 17.39 8.74 1.85
N ALA A 248 18.07 9.49 2.70
CA ALA A 248 19.40 10.00 2.41
C ALA A 248 20.43 8.88 2.33
N GLY A 249 20.37 7.90 3.24
CA GLY A 249 21.22 6.70 3.18
C GLY A 249 20.95 5.81 1.97
N GLN A 250 19.80 5.98 1.33
CA GLN A 250 19.44 5.35 0.06
C GLN A 250 19.98 6.10 -1.18
N GLY A 251 20.61 7.26 -0.98
CA GLY A 251 21.20 8.11 -2.01
C GLY A 251 20.31 9.25 -2.50
N PHE A 252 19.17 9.53 -1.87
CA PHE A 252 18.26 10.60 -2.28
C PHE A 252 18.55 11.90 -1.50
N PRO A 253 18.70 13.06 -2.17
CA PRO A 253 18.72 14.35 -1.49
C PRO A 253 17.43 14.59 -0.70
N VAL A 254 17.56 15.13 0.51
CA VAL A 254 16.45 15.40 1.42
C VAL A 254 16.51 16.84 1.92
N HIS A 255 15.37 17.52 1.90
CA HIS A 255 15.14 18.77 2.62
C HIS A 255 14.31 18.45 3.86
N LEU A 256 14.87 18.66 5.06
CA LEU A 256 14.16 18.47 6.33
C LEU A 256 13.79 19.84 6.90
N VAL A 257 12.49 20.14 6.94
CA VAL A 257 11.93 21.42 7.39
C VAL A 257 11.41 21.27 8.82
N GLU A 258 11.87 22.12 9.73
CA GLU A 258 11.43 22.20 11.12
C GLU A 258 11.09 23.64 11.47
N ARG A 259 9.91 23.84 12.04
CA ARG A 259 9.41 25.17 12.42
C ARG A 259 10.09 25.70 13.68
N GLU A 260 10.60 24.83 14.54
CA GLU A 260 11.34 25.20 15.75
C GLU A 260 12.83 25.41 15.44
N SER A 261 13.54 26.03 16.37
CA SER A 261 14.99 26.24 16.29
C SER A 261 15.81 24.98 16.58
N GLN A 262 15.16 23.85 16.88
CA GLN A 262 15.82 22.59 17.23
C GLN A 262 15.02 21.38 16.75
N LEU A 263 15.72 20.36 16.26
CA LEU A 263 15.15 19.05 15.96
C LEU A 263 14.73 18.29 17.23
N GLY A 264 13.89 17.28 17.05
CA GLY A 264 13.52 16.30 18.08
C GLY A 264 12.05 16.25 18.45
N GLY A 265 11.29 17.33 18.21
CA GLY A 265 9.86 17.41 18.52
C GLY A 265 9.54 16.94 19.95
N ASN A 266 8.49 16.12 20.10
CA ASN A 266 8.06 15.62 21.42
C ASN A 266 9.12 14.76 22.15
N LEU A 267 10.08 14.16 21.44
CA LEU A 267 11.14 13.36 22.07
C LEU A 267 12.05 14.21 22.97
N ARG A 268 12.13 15.54 22.73
CA ARG A 268 12.81 16.50 23.60
C ARG A 268 12.23 16.57 25.01
N ASN A 269 11.00 16.12 25.21
CA ASN A 269 10.31 16.17 26.51
C ASN A 269 10.34 14.83 27.27
N LEU A 270 10.83 13.74 26.64
CA LEU A 270 10.85 12.42 27.26
C LEU A 270 12.17 12.17 27.99
N ARG A 271 12.14 11.89 29.28
CA ARG A 271 13.34 11.64 30.10
C ARG A 271 13.54 10.18 30.48
N TYR A 272 12.45 9.42 30.56
CA TYR A 272 12.45 8.03 31.02
C TYR A 272 11.48 7.20 30.19
N PHE A 273 11.77 5.91 30.07
CA PHE A 273 10.83 4.92 29.55
C PHE A 273 10.23 4.12 30.70
N VAL A 274 9.00 3.64 30.48
CA VAL A 274 8.39 2.62 31.34
C VAL A 274 8.93 1.28 30.87
N PRO A 275 9.78 0.58 31.66
CA PRO A 275 10.37 -0.67 31.22
C PRO A 275 9.32 -1.80 31.23
N SER A 276 9.28 -2.58 30.15
CA SER A 276 8.35 -3.72 30.01
C SER A 276 8.58 -4.82 31.04
N ASN A 277 9.80 -4.92 31.59
CA ASN A 277 10.25 -5.94 32.54
C ASN A 277 10.76 -5.36 33.88
N GLY A 278 10.50 -4.08 34.16
CA GLY A 278 10.96 -3.40 35.38
C GLY A 278 12.44 -2.96 35.38
N ASN A 279 13.26 -3.41 34.44
CA ASN A 279 14.66 -3.00 34.33
C ASN A 279 14.79 -1.75 33.46
N ARG A 280 15.37 -0.68 34.02
CA ARG A 280 15.66 0.51 33.23
C ARG A 280 16.62 0.13 32.09
N PRO A 281 16.31 0.49 30.84
CA PRO A 281 17.25 0.27 29.75
C PRO A 281 18.53 1.09 29.97
N ASP A 282 19.65 0.57 29.48
CA ASP A 282 20.96 1.22 29.54
C ASP A 282 21.05 2.50 28.67
N PHE A 283 20.01 2.78 27.88
CA PHE A 283 19.92 3.92 26.97
C PHE A 283 18.75 4.84 27.35
N SER A 284 19.04 6.14 27.48
CA SER A 284 18.03 7.16 27.75
C SER A 284 17.38 7.70 26.46
N PRO A 285 16.15 8.22 26.53
CA PRO A 285 15.53 8.87 25.37
C PRO A 285 16.33 10.05 24.84
N GLN A 286 17.09 10.73 25.71
CA GLN A 286 17.88 11.91 25.36
C GLN A 286 19.18 11.53 24.63
N GLU A 287 19.81 10.42 25.00
CA GLU A 287 20.94 9.85 24.23
C GLU A 287 20.47 9.38 22.86
N TYR A 288 19.31 8.71 22.78
CA TYR A 288 18.72 8.32 21.50
C TYR A 288 18.44 9.53 20.60
N LEU A 289 17.81 10.57 21.15
CA LEU A 289 17.58 11.83 20.43
C LEU A 289 18.88 12.45 19.93
N SER A 290 19.89 12.56 20.80
CA SER A 290 21.17 13.17 20.45
C SER A 290 21.84 12.41 19.30
N ASN A 291 21.81 11.08 19.33
CA ASN A 291 22.33 10.26 18.25
C ASN A 291 21.59 10.48 16.93
N MET A 292 20.25 10.55 16.96
CA MET A 292 19.46 10.83 15.76
C MET A 292 19.77 12.20 15.16
N VAL A 293 19.87 13.23 16.00
CA VAL A 293 20.19 14.60 15.57
C VAL A 293 21.56 14.61 14.91
N ASN A 294 22.59 14.04 15.55
CA ASN A 294 23.93 13.96 14.99
C ASN A 294 23.94 13.22 13.64
N GLN A 295 23.24 12.08 13.54
CA GLN A 295 23.14 11.33 12.29
C GLN A 295 22.53 12.14 11.13
N VAL A 296 21.56 13.00 11.43
CA VAL A 296 20.90 13.84 10.43
C VAL A 296 21.76 15.06 10.07
N GLU A 297 22.37 15.71 11.06
CA GLU A 297 23.23 16.89 10.87
C GLU A 297 24.54 16.56 10.12
N GLU A 298 25.11 15.38 10.34
CA GLU A 298 26.36 14.95 9.70
C GLU A 298 26.13 14.38 8.28
N HIS A 299 24.89 14.08 7.89
CA HIS A 299 24.62 13.40 6.61
C HIS A 299 24.69 14.36 5.42
N PRO A 300 25.56 14.12 4.41
CA PRO A 300 25.85 15.09 3.34
C PRO A 300 24.69 15.35 2.36
N LEU A 301 23.67 14.48 2.35
CA LEU A 301 22.48 14.59 1.50
C LEU A 301 21.26 15.17 2.22
N ILE A 302 21.38 15.55 3.49
CA ILE A 302 20.27 16.15 4.24
C ILE A 302 20.53 17.64 4.43
N ASN A 303 19.63 18.46 3.87
CA ASN A 303 19.60 19.90 4.05
C ASN A 303 18.54 20.23 5.10
N ILE A 304 18.97 20.70 6.27
CA ILE A 304 18.08 21.06 7.38
C ILE A 304 17.68 22.53 7.28
N HIS A 305 16.39 22.81 7.40
CA HIS A 305 15.80 24.15 7.42
C HIS A 305 15.10 24.32 8.77
N LEU A 306 15.79 24.93 9.74
CA LEU A 306 15.23 25.27 11.06
C LEU A 306 14.49 26.61 10.99
N GLU A 307 13.58 26.84 11.93
CA GLU A 307 12.76 28.07 11.97
C GLU A 307 12.07 28.35 10.63
N THR A 308 11.72 27.27 9.92
CA THR A 308 11.21 27.31 8.55
C THR A 308 9.88 26.59 8.47
N GLU A 309 8.92 27.16 7.76
CA GLU A 309 7.62 26.54 7.51
C GLU A 309 7.33 26.39 6.01
N LEU A 310 6.56 25.36 5.65
CA LEU A 310 6.03 25.20 4.30
C LEU A 310 4.84 26.16 4.13
N VAL A 311 4.96 27.10 3.20
CA VAL A 311 3.90 28.08 2.90
C VAL A 311 2.96 27.58 1.82
N ASP A 312 3.51 27.02 0.75
CA ASP A 312 2.72 26.56 -0.40
C ASP A 312 3.40 25.38 -1.10
N THR A 313 2.59 24.52 -1.71
CA THR A 313 3.07 23.42 -2.55
C THR A 313 2.18 23.29 -3.78
N ASN A 314 2.81 23.23 -4.95
CA ASN A 314 2.16 23.06 -6.24
C ASN A 314 2.77 21.87 -7.00
N GLY A 315 2.04 21.36 -7.98
CA GLY A 315 2.48 20.28 -8.87
C GLY A 315 1.76 18.96 -8.62
N PHE A 316 2.42 17.85 -8.95
CA PHE A 316 1.85 16.49 -8.86
C PHE A 316 2.93 15.48 -8.48
N LYS A 317 2.54 14.21 -8.27
CA LYS A 317 3.44 13.13 -7.88
C LYS A 317 4.70 13.09 -8.76
N GLY A 318 5.85 13.35 -8.14
CA GLY A 318 7.16 13.35 -8.80
C GLY A 318 7.61 14.69 -9.38
N SER A 319 6.77 15.72 -9.39
CA SER A 319 7.11 17.07 -9.83
C SER A 319 6.39 18.10 -8.96
N PHE A 320 6.92 18.27 -7.74
CA PHE A 320 6.43 19.27 -6.79
C PHE A 320 7.35 20.49 -6.75
N SER A 321 6.75 21.67 -6.57
CA SER A 321 7.45 22.92 -6.26
C SER A 321 6.88 23.46 -4.96
N SER A 322 7.74 23.63 -3.95
CA SER A 322 7.37 24.06 -2.61
C SER A 322 8.04 25.38 -2.26
N ILE A 323 7.30 26.27 -1.59
CA ILE A 323 7.80 27.54 -1.09
C ILE A 323 7.97 27.43 0.41
N LEU A 324 9.19 27.68 0.88
CA LEU A 324 9.55 27.71 2.30
C LEU A 324 9.73 29.16 2.74
N ASP A 325 9.33 29.47 3.97
CA ASP A 325 9.51 30.78 4.59
C ASP A 325 10.22 30.64 5.93
N ASN A 326 11.22 31.48 6.15
CA ASN A 326 12.00 31.52 7.38
C ASN A 326 11.37 32.58 8.30
N GLN A 327 11.00 32.17 9.52
CA GLN A 327 10.41 33.05 10.52
C GLN A 327 11.39 34.10 11.05
#